data_AF-A0A556V8P7-F1
#
_entry.id   AF-A0A556V8P7-F1
#
_cell.length_a   1.000
_cell.length_b   1.000
_cell.length_c   1.000
_cell.angle_alpha   90.00
_cell.angle_beta   90.00
_cell.angle_gamma   90.00
#
_symmetry.space_group_name_H-M   'P 1'
#
loop_
_entity.id
_entity.type
_entity.pdbx_description
1 polymer ?
#
loop_
_entity_poly.entity_id
_entity_poly.type
_entity_poly.pdbx_seq_one_letter_code
_entity_poly.pdbx_strand_id
1 'polypeptide(L)'
;MRAGRSLRSLLQKEKQARRRVFTSCLVLFLTCFGTAASLECPHRCACTGTRVECNHQNLTSIPQPIPPNTTTLLLTGNSISCLTKDSFPVRMDYLAEVYLHENQIKQVDPGVFDNLPALRLLDLSSNPILNFSPDAFPENNMLQVLNLSRSLYNFSYADVFSNLFKHATPKLSSLSLANNDLVVLAEDMFTSLSDLTSLDLRNNSLVSIKNVTFQNQALVSLDLRNNALKELSNETMKEFNQIPGLQLYLLSNQWVCDCNIEDMVTWLQNADFVVDKQNLSCTQPEKLRSKSLLHLRQSELQCAESGNMEVTLETSYVFLGMVLALIGVIFLLVLYLNRKGIKKWIYNIRDACRDHMEGYHYRYEINSDPRLANLSLNSDV
;
A
#
# COMPACT_ATOMS: atom_id res chain seq x y z
N MET A 1 -15.29 -98.87 -19.81
CA MET A 1 -14.23 -97.85 -19.98
C MET A 1 -14.77 -96.41 -20.05
N ARG A 2 -15.59 -95.94 -19.09
CA ARG A 2 -16.08 -94.53 -19.05
C ARG A 2 -15.84 -93.80 -17.73
N ALA A 3 -15.46 -94.49 -16.64
CA ALA A 3 -15.19 -93.86 -15.35
C ALA A 3 -13.77 -93.26 -15.21
N GLY A 4 -12.78 -93.79 -15.94
CA GLY A 4 -11.36 -93.37 -15.81
C GLY A 4 -10.97 -92.05 -16.50
N ARG A 5 -11.79 -91.54 -17.43
CA ARG A 5 -11.52 -90.26 -18.13
C ARG A 5 -11.98 -89.03 -17.32
N SER A 6 -12.92 -89.20 -16.39
CA SER A 6 -13.47 -88.10 -15.57
C SER A 6 -12.52 -87.69 -14.43
N LEU A 7 -11.84 -88.66 -13.80
CA LEU A 7 -10.94 -88.36 -12.68
C LEU A 7 -9.66 -87.62 -13.13
N ARG A 8 -9.14 -87.93 -14.32
CA ARG A 8 -7.98 -87.24 -14.89
C ARG A 8 -8.28 -85.78 -15.23
N SER A 9 -9.47 -85.45 -15.72
CA SER A 9 -9.83 -84.07 -16.04
C SER A 9 -10.07 -83.23 -14.78
N LEU A 10 -10.57 -83.83 -13.70
CA LEU A 10 -10.75 -83.17 -12.40
C LEU A 10 -9.41 -82.90 -11.69
N LEU A 11 -8.49 -83.87 -11.67
CA LEU A 11 -7.14 -83.70 -11.11
C LEU A 11 -6.30 -82.66 -11.88
N GLN A 12 -6.53 -82.54 -13.20
CA GLN A 12 -5.84 -81.56 -14.04
C GLN A 12 -6.39 -80.15 -13.84
N LYS A 13 -7.71 -80.00 -13.60
CA LYS A 13 -8.34 -78.74 -13.18
C LYS A 13 -7.87 -78.27 -11.79
N GLU A 14 -7.71 -79.18 -10.83
CA GLU A 14 -7.17 -78.82 -9.50
C GLU A 14 -5.70 -78.38 -9.54
N LYS A 15 -4.85 -79.06 -10.33
CA LYS A 15 -3.44 -78.65 -10.51
C LYS A 15 -3.32 -77.29 -11.21
N GLN A 16 -4.21 -76.99 -12.15
CA GLN A 16 -4.23 -75.71 -12.87
C GLN A 16 -4.82 -74.57 -12.02
N ALA A 17 -5.80 -74.87 -11.14
CA ALA A 17 -6.30 -73.95 -10.13
C ALA A 17 -5.23 -73.64 -9.06
N ARG A 18 -4.54 -74.64 -8.51
CA ARG A 18 -3.43 -74.43 -7.54
C ARG A 18 -2.27 -73.64 -8.14
N ARG A 19 -1.89 -73.89 -9.41
CA ARG A 19 -0.87 -73.08 -10.11
C ARG A 19 -1.32 -71.63 -10.28
N ARG A 20 -2.58 -71.38 -10.63
CA ARG A 20 -3.13 -70.01 -10.75
C ARG A 20 -3.17 -69.27 -9.41
N VAL A 21 -3.55 -69.94 -8.32
CA VAL A 21 -3.52 -69.35 -6.97
C VAL A 21 -2.08 -69.05 -6.51
N PHE A 22 -1.13 -69.95 -6.77
CA PHE A 22 0.28 -69.72 -6.44
C PHE A 22 0.91 -68.60 -7.27
N THR A 23 0.61 -68.52 -8.58
CA THR A 23 1.08 -67.40 -9.42
C THR A 23 0.38 -66.09 -9.09
N SER A 24 -0.91 -66.09 -8.72
CA SER A 24 -1.59 -64.87 -8.25
C SER A 24 -1.05 -64.40 -6.91
N CYS A 25 -0.74 -65.29 -5.96
CA CYS A 25 -0.09 -64.91 -4.69
C CYS A 25 1.35 -64.41 -4.92
N LEU A 26 2.12 -65.01 -5.84
CA LEU A 26 3.48 -64.56 -6.14
C LEU A 26 3.50 -63.20 -6.85
N VAL A 27 2.54 -62.94 -7.74
CA VAL A 27 2.34 -61.61 -8.37
C VAL A 27 1.87 -60.59 -7.34
N LEU A 28 0.97 -60.95 -6.41
CA LEU A 28 0.56 -60.07 -5.31
C LEU A 28 1.69 -59.77 -4.31
N PHE A 29 2.61 -60.71 -4.07
CA PHE A 29 3.82 -60.46 -3.28
C PHE A 29 4.86 -59.61 -4.02
N LEU A 30 4.92 -59.68 -5.35
CA LEU A 30 5.79 -58.85 -6.19
C LEU A 30 5.22 -57.45 -6.49
N THR A 31 3.91 -57.26 -6.40
CA THR A 31 3.24 -55.95 -6.55
C THR A 31 2.95 -55.26 -5.21
N CYS A 32 3.37 -55.85 -4.08
CA CYS A 32 3.30 -55.22 -2.75
C CYS A 32 4.65 -54.63 -2.30
N PHE A 33 5.63 -54.55 -3.20
CA PHE A 33 6.52 -53.39 -3.20
C PHE A 33 5.74 -52.25 -3.83
N GLY A 34 4.73 -51.75 -3.10
CA GLY A 34 4.39 -50.35 -3.25
C GLY A 34 5.72 -49.62 -3.15
N THR A 35 6.05 -48.86 -4.18
CA THR A 35 7.07 -47.84 -4.07
C THR A 35 6.61 -46.99 -2.90
N ALA A 36 7.14 -47.25 -1.70
CA ALA A 36 7.36 -46.18 -0.76
C ALA A 36 8.10 -45.18 -1.62
N ALA A 37 7.39 -44.13 -2.05
CA ALA A 37 8.02 -43.02 -2.75
C ALA A 37 9.20 -42.71 -1.86
N SER A 38 10.40 -43.02 -2.35
CA SER A 38 11.62 -42.72 -1.65
C SER A 38 11.46 -41.25 -1.27
N LEU A 39 11.63 -40.95 0.03
CA LEU A 39 11.79 -39.58 0.52
C LEU A 39 13.09 -39.04 -0.11
N GLU A 40 13.07 -38.88 -1.43
CA GLU A 40 14.18 -38.37 -2.18
C GLU A 40 14.24 -36.90 -1.87
N CYS A 41 15.28 -36.55 -1.14
CA CYS A 41 15.61 -35.18 -0.87
C CYS A 41 15.89 -34.49 -2.22
N PRO A 42 15.40 -33.25 -2.43
CA PRO A 42 15.67 -32.56 -3.67
C PRO A 42 17.18 -32.43 -3.90
N HIS A 43 17.60 -32.53 -5.16
CA HIS A 43 19.02 -32.42 -5.51
C HIS A 43 19.57 -31.05 -5.06
N ARG A 44 20.75 -31.05 -4.43
CA ARG A 44 21.41 -29.91 -3.75
C ARG A 44 20.80 -29.49 -2.42
N CYS A 45 19.81 -30.21 -1.90
CA CYS A 45 19.24 -29.96 -0.58
C CYS A 45 19.67 -31.02 0.43
N ALA A 46 19.56 -30.66 1.71
CA ALA A 46 19.71 -31.56 2.85
C ALA A 46 18.36 -31.74 3.53
N CYS A 47 17.98 -33.00 3.81
CA CYS A 47 16.71 -33.32 4.44
C CYS A 47 16.98 -33.98 5.79
N THR A 48 16.45 -33.37 6.86
CA THR A 48 16.60 -33.88 8.25
C THR A 48 15.22 -33.93 8.89
N GLY A 49 14.70 -35.13 9.15
CA GLY A 49 13.34 -35.33 9.64
C GLY A 49 12.31 -34.81 8.62
N THR A 50 11.53 -33.79 8.99
CA THR A 50 10.55 -33.11 8.14
C THR A 50 11.03 -31.74 7.63
N ARG A 51 12.31 -31.40 7.84
CA ARG A 51 12.92 -30.15 7.40
C ARG A 51 13.72 -30.37 6.12
N VAL A 52 13.48 -29.53 5.12
CA VAL A 52 14.20 -29.52 3.83
C VAL A 52 14.98 -28.22 3.72
N GLU A 53 16.30 -28.31 3.63
CA GLU A 53 17.22 -27.18 3.63
C GLU A 53 17.97 -27.09 2.30
N CYS A 54 17.76 -25.98 1.59
CA CYS A 54 18.25 -25.72 0.23
C CYS A 54 18.94 -24.34 0.16
N ASN A 55 19.59 -23.91 1.24
CA ASN A 55 20.14 -22.56 1.37
C ASN A 55 21.41 -22.36 0.52
N HIS A 56 21.56 -21.19 -0.10
CA HIS A 56 22.76 -20.79 -0.84
C HIS A 56 23.21 -21.76 -1.94
N GLN A 57 22.25 -22.38 -2.64
CA GLN A 57 22.50 -23.39 -3.67
C GLN A 57 22.44 -22.82 -5.10
N ASN A 58 22.29 -21.50 -5.21
CA ASN A 58 22.08 -20.77 -6.47
C ASN A 58 20.90 -21.31 -7.28
N LEU A 59 19.82 -21.68 -6.59
CA LEU A 59 18.59 -22.17 -7.21
C LEU A 59 17.85 -21.04 -7.90
N THR A 60 17.37 -21.27 -9.12
CA THR A 60 16.54 -20.31 -9.87
C THR A 60 15.05 -20.57 -9.70
N SER A 61 14.68 -21.72 -9.11
CA SER A 61 13.31 -22.14 -8.84
C SER A 61 13.27 -23.03 -7.59
N ILE A 62 12.08 -23.21 -7.02
CA ILE A 62 11.86 -24.15 -5.92
C ILE A 62 12.17 -25.59 -6.43
N PRO A 63 13.04 -26.35 -5.76
CA PRO A 63 13.49 -27.65 -6.24
C PRO A 63 12.40 -28.71 -6.05
N GLN A 64 12.32 -29.65 -7.00
CA GLN A 64 11.35 -30.74 -7.01
C GLN A 64 12.05 -32.10 -7.15
N PRO A 65 11.51 -33.20 -6.59
CA PRO A 65 10.33 -33.25 -5.73
C PRO A 65 10.63 -32.84 -4.28
N ILE A 66 9.71 -32.13 -3.63
CA ILE A 66 9.78 -31.88 -2.18
C ILE A 66 9.08 -33.03 -1.44
N PRO A 67 9.69 -33.64 -0.40
CA PRO A 67 9.06 -34.69 0.40
C PRO A 67 7.67 -34.26 0.94
N PRO A 68 6.63 -35.10 0.82
CA PRO A 68 5.25 -34.71 1.15
C PRO A 68 5.01 -34.48 2.65
N ASN A 69 5.87 -35.03 3.52
CA ASN A 69 5.84 -34.84 4.97
C ASN A 69 6.64 -33.62 5.45
N THR A 70 7.11 -32.76 4.53
CA THR A 70 7.89 -31.57 4.88
C THR A 70 7.05 -30.60 5.68
N THR A 71 7.55 -30.17 6.84
CA THR A 71 6.94 -29.14 7.69
C THR A 71 7.62 -27.78 7.54
N THR A 72 8.90 -27.78 7.20
CA THR A 72 9.74 -26.57 7.09
C THR A 72 10.60 -26.64 5.84
N LEU A 73 10.48 -25.63 4.98
CA LEU A 73 11.25 -25.49 3.75
C LEU A 73 12.12 -24.24 3.81
N LEU A 74 13.43 -24.40 3.67
CA LEU A 74 14.39 -23.29 3.69
C LEU A 74 15.06 -23.15 2.33
N LEU A 75 14.86 -21.99 1.71
CA LEU A 75 15.35 -21.63 0.39
C LEU A 75 16.11 -20.29 0.43
N THR A 76 16.68 -19.94 1.59
CA THR A 76 17.39 -18.69 1.83
C THR A 76 18.58 -18.52 0.90
N GLY A 77 18.82 -17.29 0.43
CA GLY A 77 20.06 -16.95 -0.26
C GLY A 77 20.20 -17.59 -1.64
N ASN A 78 19.10 -17.74 -2.38
CA ASN A 78 19.08 -18.29 -3.73
C ASN A 78 18.79 -17.21 -4.79
N SER A 79 18.57 -17.62 -6.04
CA SER A 79 18.33 -16.74 -7.19
C SER A 79 16.91 -16.92 -7.74
N ILE A 80 15.94 -17.24 -6.89
CA ILE A 80 14.54 -17.45 -7.30
C ILE A 80 13.93 -16.10 -7.66
N SER A 81 13.37 -15.98 -8.86
CA SER A 81 12.89 -14.68 -9.38
C SER A 81 11.38 -14.48 -9.34
N CYS A 82 10.60 -15.56 -9.34
CA CYS A 82 9.13 -15.50 -9.36
C CYS A 82 8.56 -16.66 -8.55
N LEU A 83 7.41 -16.43 -7.91
CA LEU A 83 6.58 -17.47 -7.31
C LEU A 83 5.30 -17.62 -8.14
N THR A 84 5.16 -18.78 -8.76
CA THR A 84 4.03 -19.15 -9.64
C THR A 84 3.33 -20.40 -9.12
N LYS A 85 2.16 -20.76 -9.66
CA LYS A 85 1.46 -22.00 -9.27
C LYS A 85 2.33 -23.27 -9.41
N ASP A 86 3.29 -23.27 -10.33
CA ASP A 86 4.24 -24.38 -10.53
C ASP A 86 5.32 -24.47 -9.42
N SER A 87 5.42 -23.45 -8.56
CA SER A 87 6.36 -23.44 -7.43
C SER A 87 5.94 -24.45 -6.34
N PHE A 88 4.62 -24.61 -6.15
CA PHE A 88 4.01 -25.60 -5.25
C PHE A 88 2.94 -26.42 -6.01
N PRO A 89 3.36 -27.30 -6.94
CA PRO A 89 2.44 -27.95 -7.88
C PRO A 89 1.59 -29.05 -7.23
N VAL A 90 2.00 -29.52 -6.05
CA VAL A 90 1.33 -30.59 -5.29
C VAL A 90 0.91 -30.05 -3.94
N ARG A 91 -0.27 -30.47 -3.47
CA ARG A 91 -0.79 -30.14 -2.15
C ARG A 91 0.13 -30.68 -1.04
N MET A 92 0.54 -29.81 -0.12
CA MET A 92 1.45 -30.13 0.99
C MET A 92 0.75 -29.88 2.32
N ASP A 93 0.09 -30.92 2.85
CA ASP A 93 -0.80 -30.79 4.03
C ASP A 93 -0.07 -30.43 5.34
N TYR A 94 1.26 -30.60 5.39
CA TYR A 94 2.05 -30.39 6.60
C TYR A 94 3.01 -29.19 6.52
N LEU A 95 3.19 -28.60 5.33
CA LEU A 95 4.16 -27.51 5.15
C LEU A 95 3.65 -26.25 5.85
N ALA A 96 4.28 -25.91 6.97
CA ALA A 96 3.85 -24.84 7.85
C ALA A 96 4.76 -23.61 7.77
N GLU A 97 6.03 -23.80 7.44
CA GLU A 97 7.03 -22.73 7.42
C GLU A 97 7.80 -22.73 6.10
N VAL A 98 7.81 -21.58 5.42
CA VAL A 98 8.55 -21.38 4.17
C VAL A 98 9.43 -20.14 4.31
N TYR A 99 10.74 -20.34 4.20
CA TYR A 99 11.74 -19.27 4.24
C TYR A 99 12.32 -19.06 2.84
N LEU A 100 12.01 -17.91 2.25
CA LEU A 100 12.43 -17.48 0.91
C LEU A 100 13.20 -16.16 0.96
N HIS A 101 13.68 -15.75 2.14
CA HIS A 101 14.41 -14.51 2.29
C HIS A 101 15.74 -14.51 1.52
N GLU A 102 16.21 -13.31 1.15
CA GLU A 102 17.44 -13.11 0.38
C GLU A 102 17.43 -13.86 -0.97
N ASN A 103 16.31 -13.74 -1.70
CA ASN A 103 16.18 -14.21 -3.08
C ASN A 103 16.05 -13.01 -4.05
N GLN A 104 15.65 -13.27 -5.30
CA GLN A 104 15.45 -12.25 -6.32
C GLN A 104 13.97 -12.14 -6.72
N ILE A 105 13.05 -12.47 -5.82
CA ILE A 105 11.62 -12.59 -6.12
C ILE A 105 11.06 -11.21 -6.45
N LYS A 106 10.60 -11.06 -7.69
CA LYS A 106 9.96 -9.83 -8.21
C LYS A 106 8.44 -9.94 -8.28
N GLN A 107 7.92 -11.16 -8.39
CA GLN A 107 6.51 -11.41 -8.64
C GLN A 107 5.99 -12.58 -7.81
N VAL A 108 4.82 -12.38 -7.19
CA VAL A 108 4.04 -13.40 -6.48
C VAL A 108 2.66 -13.50 -7.16
N ASP A 109 2.44 -14.62 -7.84
CA ASP A 109 1.24 -14.86 -8.66
C ASP A 109 -0.01 -15.23 -7.83
N PRO A 110 -1.22 -15.03 -8.40
CA PRO A 110 -2.46 -15.49 -7.79
C PRO A 110 -2.48 -17.00 -7.59
N GLY A 111 -2.97 -17.45 -6.43
CA GLY A 111 -3.16 -18.84 -6.04
C GLY A 111 -1.87 -19.64 -5.89
N VAL A 112 -0.71 -18.99 -5.76
CA VAL A 112 0.58 -19.69 -5.60
C VAL A 112 0.65 -20.51 -4.31
N PHE A 113 -0.09 -20.11 -3.27
CA PHE A 113 -0.11 -20.79 -1.98
C PHE A 113 -1.37 -21.67 -1.77
N ASP A 114 -2.21 -21.88 -2.78
CA ASP A 114 -3.44 -22.68 -2.69
C ASP A 114 -3.19 -24.11 -2.21
N ASN A 115 -2.04 -24.66 -2.56
CA ASN A 115 -1.61 -26.01 -2.22
C ASN A 115 -0.97 -26.12 -0.82
N LEU A 116 -0.93 -25.04 -0.04
CA LEU A 116 -0.27 -24.98 1.28
C LEU A 116 -1.28 -24.68 2.41
N PRO A 117 -2.23 -25.58 2.69
CA PRO A 117 -3.33 -25.32 3.63
C PRO A 117 -2.87 -25.14 5.09
N ALA A 118 -1.68 -25.63 5.45
CA ALA A 118 -1.12 -25.55 6.79
C ALA A 118 -0.10 -24.40 6.96
N LEU A 119 0.12 -23.57 5.94
CA LEU A 119 1.12 -22.50 5.98
C LEU A 119 0.79 -21.50 7.10
N ARG A 120 1.76 -21.31 8.02
CA ARG A 120 1.67 -20.40 9.17
C ARG A 120 2.71 -19.29 9.10
N LEU A 121 3.90 -19.58 8.58
CA LEU A 121 4.98 -18.61 8.45
C LEU A 121 5.48 -18.55 7.01
N LEU A 122 5.51 -17.33 6.48
CA LEU A 122 6.12 -17.03 5.19
C LEU A 122 7.10 -15.88 5.35
N ASP A 123 8.38 -16.17 5.13
CA ASP A 123 9.43 -15.15 5.09
C ASP A 123 9.83 -14.87 3.64
N LEU A 124 9.49 -13.67 3.17
CA LEU A 124 9.84 -13.14 1.85
C LEU A 124 10.83 -11.97 1.95
N SER A 125 11.42 -11.73 3.12
CA SER A 125 12.26 -10.55 3.35
C SER A 125 13.47 -10.47 2.41
N SER A 126 13.96 -9.25 2.18
CA SER A 126 15.10 -9.02 1.28
C SER A 126 14.90 -9.57 -0.14
N ASN A 127 13.70 -9.40 -0.71
CA ASN A 127 13.39 -9.73 -2.11
C ASN A 127 12.92 -8.48 -2.88
N PRO A 128 13.32 -8.24 -4.13
CA PRO A 128 12.90 -7.06 -4.88
C PRO A 128 11.47 -7.17 -5.45
N ILE A 129 10.46 -7.35 -4.59
CA ILE A 129 9.07 -7.58 -5.02
C ILE A 129 8.51 -6.32 -5.68
N LEU A 130 8.07 -6.45 -6.92
CA LEU A 130 7.45 -5.42 -7.75
C LEU A 130 5.95 -5.65 -7.93
N ASN A 131 5.48 -6.89 -7.77
CA ASN A 131 4.06 -7.23 -7.86
C ASN A 131 3.73 -8.36 -6.89
N PHE A 132 2.74 -8.14 -6.04
CA PHE A 132 2.20 -9.14 -5.14
C PHE A 132 0.70 -9.21 -5.36
N SER A 133 0.21 -10.33 -5.88
CA SER A 133 -1.22 -10.52 -6.13
C SER A 133 -2.03 -10.58 -4.82
N PRO A 134 -3.14 -9.84 -4.70
CA PRO A 134 -4.03 -9.96 -3.53
C PRO A 134 -4.64 -11.36 -3.39
N ASP A 135 -4.74 -12.10 -4.49
CA ASP A 135 -5.29 -13.47 -4.52
C ASP A 135 -4.20 -14.55 -4.40
N ALA A 136 -3.01 -14.21 -3.89
CA ALA A 136 -1.90 -15.17 -3.74
C ALA A 136 -2.21 -16.30 -2.73
N PHE A 137 -3.03 -15.98 -1.72
CA PHE A 137 -3.44 -16.89 -0.66
C PHE A 137 -4.89 -17.35 -0.83
N PRO A 138 -5.23 -18.58 -0.44
CA PRO A 138 -6.61 -19.01 -0.38
C PRO A 138 -7.39 -18.27 0.73
N GLU A 139 -8.69 -18.07 0.56
CA GLU A 139 -9.53 -17.33 1.51
C GLU A 139 -9.49 -17.87 2.96
N ASN A 140 -9.34 -19.18 3.12
CA ASN A 140 -9.31 -19.87 4.42
C ASN A 140 -7.88 -20.16 4.93
N ASN A 141 -6.89 -19.37 4.50
CA ASN A 141 -5.50 -19.58 4.90
C ASN A 141 -5.30 -19.42 6.42
N MET A 142 -4.25 -20.09 6.92
CA MET A 142 -3.87 -20.12 8.32
C MET A 142 -2.59 -19.30 8.59
N LEU A 143 -2.26 -18.35 7.70
CA LEU A 143 -1.02 -17.59 7.81
C LEU A 143 -1.05 -16.71 9.06
N GLN A 144 -0.04 -16.86 9.91
CA GLN A 144 0.10 -16.18 11.19
C GLN A 144 1.25 -15.17 11.19
N VAL A 145 2.31 -15.44 10.43
CA VAL A 145 3.53 -14.63 10.38
C VAL A 145 3.89 -14.37 8.93
N LEU A 146 3.97 -13.09 8.57
CA LEU A 146 4.41 -12.64 7.25
C LEU A 146 5.53 -11.63 7.42
N ASN A 147 6.70 -11.94 6.85
CA ASN A 147 7.84 -11.04 6.82
C ASN A 147 8.05 -10.52 5.39
N LEU A 148 7.82 -9.23 5.20
CA LEU A 148 8.03 -8.48 3.95
C LEU A 148 9.07 -7.36 4.15
N SER A 149 9.94 -7.50 5.14
CA SER A 149 10.98 -6.49 5.38
C SER A 149 11.95 -6.40 4.20
N ARG A 150 12.40 -5.19 3.86
CA ARG A 150 13.29 -4.93 2.71
C ARG A 150 12.81 -5.59 1.42
N SER A 151 11.52 -5.55 1.15
CA SER A 151 10.94 -6.26 0.01
C SER A 151 10.11 -5.43 -0.96
N LEU A 152 9.68 -4.23 -0.58
CA LEU A 152 8.73 -3.44 -1.35
C LEU A 152 9.45 -2.31 -2.12
N TYR A 153 10.05 -2.64 -3.26
CA TYR A 153 10.82 -1.67 -4.05
C TYR A 153 9.91 -0.86 -4.98
N ASN A 154 10.13 0.46 -5.06
CA ASN A 154 9.38 1.40 -5.92
C ASN A 154 7.92 1.68 -5.52
N PHE A 155 7.54 1.34 -4.28
CA PHE A 155 6.21 1.62 -3.74
C PHE A 155 6.26 2.81 -2.78
N SER A 156 6.51 4.01 -3.32
CA SER A 156 6.44 5.24 -2.53
C SER A 156 5.03 5.53 -1.98
N TYR A 157 4.00 4.86 -2.51
CA TYR A 157 2.61 4.89 -2.04
C TYR A 157 2.13 3.45 -1.77
N ALA A 158 1.72 3.18 -0.54
CA ALA A 158 1.29 1.86 -0.05
C ALA A 158 0.01 1.28 -0.71
N ASP A 159 -0.55 1.93 -1.73
CA ASP A 159 -1.85 1.62 -2.33
C ASP A 159 -1.93 0.24 -2.98
N VAL A 160 -0.82 -0.30 -3.50
CA VAL A 160 -0.84 -1.64 -4.10
C VAL A 160 -0.87 -2.72 -2.99
N PHE A 161 -0.30 -2.44 -1.83
CA PHE A 161 -0.28 -3.39 -0.70
C PHE A 161 -1.50 -3.30 0.20
N SER A 162 -2.23 -2.18 0.22
CA SER A 162 -3.46 -2.07 1.02
C SER A 162 -4.50 -3.14 0.63
N ASN A 163 -4.55 -3.50 -0.66
CA ASN A 163 -5.43 -4.57 -1.15
C ASN A 163 -5.00 -5.99 -0.75
N LEU A 164 -3.71 -6.22 -0.52
CA LEU A 164 -3.17 -7.53 -0.10
C LEU A 164 -3.75 -7.92 1.26
N PHE A 165 -3.80 -6.97 2.20
CA PHE A 165 -4.26 -7.23 3.55
C PHE A 165 -5.77 -7.19 3.70
N LYS A 166 -6.51 -6.63 2.73
CA LYS A 166 -7.96 -6.43 2.81
C LYS A 166 -8.77 -7.74 2.79
N HIS A 167 -8.27 -8.76 2.09
CA HIS A 167 -9.01 -10.02 1.86
C HIS A 167 -8.20 -11.30 2.13
N ALA A 168 -6.87 -11.23 2.18
CA ALA A 168 -6.05 -12.43 1.99
C ALA A 168 -5.45 -13.05 3.25
N THR A 169 -5.57 -12.47 4.45
CA THR A 169 -4.82 -12.96 5.65
C THR A 169 -5.53 -12.73 7.00
N PRO A 170 -6.73 -13.32 7.22
CA PRO A 170 -7.54 -13.05 8.42
C PRO A 170 -6.92 -13.52 9.75
N LYS A 171 -5.95 -14.44 9.69
CA LYS A 171 -5.27 -15.03 10.87
C LYS A 171 -3.89 -14.44 11.15
N LEU A 172 -3.51 -13.39 10.44
CA LEU A 172 -2.20 -12.80 10.58
C LEU A 172 -2.04 -12.15 11.96
N SER A 173 -1.06 -12.64 12.71
CA SER A 173 -0.75 -12.20 14.07
C SER A 173 0.52 -11.34 14.15
N SER A 174 1.45 -11.51 13.20
CA SER A 174 2.69 -10.77 13.12
C SER A 174 3.00 -10.37 11.67
N LEU A 175 3.21 -9.08 11.45
CA LEU A 175 3.56 -8.50 10.16
C LEU A 175 4.81 -7.63 10.29
N SER A 176 5.83 -7.90 9.48
CA SER A 176 6.98 -7.01 9.33
C SER A 176 7.02 -6.36 7.97
N LEU A 177 7.02 -5.02 7.98
CA LEU A 177 7.16 -4.12 6.83
C LEU A 177 8.39 -3.21 7.00
N ALA A 178 9.35 -3.64 7.83
CA ALA A 178 10.55 -2.87 8.12
C ALA A 178 11.43 -2.66 6.86
N ASN A 179 12.17 -1.56 6.78
CA ASN A 179 13.14 -1.32 5.70
C ASN A 179 12.52 -1.25 4.28
N ASN A 180 11.32 -0.70 4.11
CA ASN A 180 10.60 -0.64 2.83
C ASN A 180 10.42 0.79 2.27
N ASP A 181 11.14 1.77 2.82
CA ASP A 181 11.09 3.18 2.40
C ASP A 181 9.67 3.78 2.38
N LEU A 182 8.75 3.24 3.19
CA LEU A 182 7.35 3.68 3.21
C LEU A 182 7.27 5.12 3.72
N VAL A 183 6.57 6.00 2.99
CA VAL A 183 6.43 7.42 3.36
C VAL A 183 5.08 7.72 4.02
N VAL A 184 4.01 7.08 3.53
CA VAL A 184 2.64 7.24 4.01
C VAL A 184 1.97 5.88 4.05
N LEU A 185 1.28 5.59 5.15
CA LEU A 185 0.40 4.44 5.28
C LEU A 185 -0.98 4.79 4.76
N ALA A 186 -1.58 3.91 3.95
CA ALA A 186 -2.94 4.10 3.47
C ALA A 186 -3.93 4.03 4.65
N GLU A 187 -5.00 4.82 4.57
CA GLU A 187 -6.11 4.73 5.51
C GLU A 187 -6.69 3.30 5.46
N ASP A 188 -7.05 2.77 6.62
CA ASP A 188 -7.62 1.43 6.80
C ASP A 188 -6.74 0.24 6.40
N MET A 189 -5.46 0.44 6.06
CA MET A 189 -4.58 -0.61 5.53
C MET A 189 -4.51 -1.89 6.40
N PHE A 190 -4.61 -1.74 7.73
CA PHE A 190 -4.52 -2.84 8.69
C PHE A 190 -5.85 -3.20 9.35
N THR A 191 -6.95 -2.56 8.97
CA THR A 191 -8.26 -2.74 9.63
C THR A 191 -8.83 -4.15 9.48
N SER A 192 -8.52 -4.82 8.37
CA SER A 192 -8.93 -6.21 8.09
C SER A 192 -8.14 -7.26 8.86
N LEU A 193 -6.99 -6.89 9.45
CA LEU A 193 -6.10 -7.83 10.13
C LEU A 193 -6.46 -7.95 11.62
N SER A 194 -7.68 -8.41 11.94
CA SER A 194 -8.22 -8.39 13.31
C SER A 194 -7.37 -9.11 14.37
N ASP A 195 -6.63 -10.15 13.97
CA ASP A 195 -5.82 -10.96 14.89
C ASP A 195 -4.37 -10.41 15.01
N LEU A 196 -4.04 -9.26 14.39
CA LEU A 196 -2.70 -8.70 14.38
C LEU A 196 -2.27 -8.20 15.76
N THR A 197 -1.20 -8.80 16.29
CA THR A 197 -0.65 -8.48 17.61
C THR A 197 0.69 -7.76 17.54
N SER A 198 1.47 -7.98 16.47
CA SER A 198 2.79 -7.39 16.31
C SER A 198 2.94 -6.78 14.92
N LEU A 199 3.22 -5.48 14.87
CA LEU A 199 3.46 -4.73 13.65
C LEU A 199 4.82 -4.03 13.72
N ASP A 200 5.69 -4.38 12.78
CA ASP A 200 7.02 -3.80 12.66
C ASP A 200 7.12 -2.90 11.42
N LEU A 201 7.21 -1.60 11.66
CA LEU A 201 7.35 -0.54 10.66
C LEU A 201 8.69 0.20 10.79
N ARG A 202 9.68 -0.40 11.46
CA ARG A 202 10.96 0.26 11.69
C ARG A 202 11.72 0.54 10.39
N ASN A 203 12.57 1.57 10.42
CA ASN A 203 13.45 1.90 9.31
C ASN A 203 12.69 2.15 8.00
N ASN A 204 11.64 2.96 8.07
CA ASN A 204 10.92 3.46 6.92
C ASN A 204 11.08 5.00 6.87
N SER A 205 10.33 5.68 6.01
CA SER A 205 10.36 7.13 5.86
C SER A 205 9.03 7.78 6.27
N LEU A 206 8.32 7.18 7.24
CA LEU A 206 6.99 7.63 7.63
C LEU A 206 7.04 9.04 8.22
N VAL A 207 6.31 9.99 7.62
CA VAL A 207 6.31 11.40 8.04
C VAL A 207 5.17 11.70 9.01
N SER A 208 4.05 10.99 8.85
CA SER A 208 2.88 11.10 9.72
C SER A 208 2.12 9.78 9.78
N ILE A 209 1.29 9.66 10.81
CA ILE A 209 0.34 8.56 10.98
C ILE A 209 -1.04 9.16 10.89
N LYS A 210 -1.85 8.69 9.94
CA LYS A 210 -3.23 9.13 9.79
C LYS A 210 -4.12 8.45 10.82
N ASN A 211 -5.25 9.08 11.11
CA ASN A 211 -6.32 8.51 11.91
C ASN A 211 -6.77 7.16 11.33
N VAL A 212 -7.27 6.26 12.19
CA VAL A 212 -7.91 4.99 11.78
C VAL A 212 -6.92 3.92 11.29
N THR A 213 -5.62 4.23 11.22
CA THR A 213 -4.60 3.30 10.72
C THR A 213 -4.48 2.04 11.61
N PHE A 214 -4.75 2.15 12.92
CA PHE A 214 -4.53 1.13 13.93
C PHE A 214 -5.77 0.83 14.79
N GLN A 215 -6.98 0.90 14.22
CA GLN A 215 -8.23 0.52 14.92
C GLN A 215 -8.29 -0.93 15.42
N ASN A 216 -7.24 -1.72 15.20
CA ASN A 216 -7.16 -3.06 15.74
C ASN A 216 -6.90 -3.05 17.26
N GLN A 217 -7.85 -3.60 18.00
CA GLN A 217 -7.80 -3.72 19.47
C GLN A 217 -6.85 -4.83 19.98
N ALA A 218 -6.33 -5.69 19.10
CA ALA A 218 -5.46 -6.81 19.46
C ALA A 218 -3.97 -6.45 19.42
N LEU A 219 -3.59 -5.25 18.97
CA LEU A 219 -2.20 -4.88 18.78
C LEU A 219 -1.47 -4.76 20.14
N VAL A 220 -0.43 -5.57 20.33
CA VAL A 220 0.40 -5.60 21.54
C VAL A 220 1.73 -4.90 21.31
N SER A 221 2.29 -4.94 20.11
CA SER A 221 3.58 -4.33 19.80
C SER A 221 3.52 -3.54 18.50
N LEU A 222 3.88 -2.26 18.56
CA LEU A 222 4.00 -1.36 17.42
C LEU A 222 5.39 -0.71 17.41
N ASP A 223 6.19 -1.05 16.41
CA ASP A 223 7.54 -0.50 16.25
C ASP A 223 7.59 0.53 15.11
N LEU A 224 7.75 1.80 15.48
CA LEU A 224 7.86 2.94 14.56
C LEU A 224 9.26 3.57 14.60
N ARG A 225 10.26 2.86 15.13
CA ARG A 225 11.62 3.40 15.26
C ARG A 225 12.26 3.68 13.91
N ASN A 226 13.17 4.64 13.86
CA ASN A 226 13.89 5.00 12.63
C ASN A 226 12.91 5.36 11.49
N ASN A 227 12.05 6.33 11.75
CA ASN A 227 11.15 6.92 10.75
C ASN A 227 11.40 8.44 10.68
N ALA A 228 10.54 9.16 9.95
CA ALA A 228 10.63 10.60 9.76
C ALA A 228 9.52 11.37 10.49
N LEU A 229 8.95 10.80 11.57
CA LEU A 229 7.86 11.43 12.32
C LEU A 229 8.37 12.70 13.00
N LYS A 230 7.60 13.78 12.87
CA LYS A 230 7.92 15.09 13.46
C LYS A 230 7.17 15.34 14.76
N GLU A 231 5.95 14.83 14.83
CA GLU A 231 5.02 14.88 15.96
C GLU A 231 3.98 13.77 15.80
N LEU A 232 3.19 13.53 16.84
CA LEU A 232 1.99 12.70 16.79
C LEU A 232 0.77 13.62 16.95
N SER A 233 -0.24 13.49 16.10
CA SER A 233 -1.46 14.29 16.24
C SER A 233 -2.29 13.84 17.44
N ASN A 234 -3.18 14.72 17.90
CA ASN A 234 -4.10 14.45 19.01
C ASN A 234 -5.00 13.23 18.74
N GLU A 235 -5.37 13.00 17.49
CA GLU A 235 -6.15 11.85 17.05
C GLU A 235 -5.33 10.55 17.18
N THR A 236 -4.09 10.54 16.68
CA THR A 236 -3.19 9.38 16.78
C THR A 236 -2.90 9.01 18.24
N MET A 237 -2.67 10.01 19.10
CA MET A 237 -2.43 9.78 20.53
C MET A 237 -3.66 9.21 21.24
N LYS A 238 -4.86 9.69 20.90
CA LYS A 238 -6.13 9.12 21.39
C LYS A 238 -6.31 7.67 20.94
N GLU A 239 -5.98 7.37 19.69
CA GLU A 239 -6.05 6.02 19.14
C GLU A 239 -5.11 5.06 19.91
N PHE A 240 -3.85 5.43 20.12
CA PHE A 240 -2.91 4.61 20.89
C PHE A 240 -3.35 4.38 22.35
N ASN A 241 -3.94 5.38 23.00
CA ASN A 241 -4.47 5.24 24.36
C ASN A 241 -5.64 4.24 24.46
N GLN A 242 -6.34 3.97 23.36
CA GLN A 242 -7.47 3.04 23.33
C GLN A 242 -7.04 1.58 23.16
N ILE A 243 -5.78 1.33 22.76
CA ILE A 243 -5.28 -0.03 22.51
C ILE A 243 -4.72 -0.60 23.84
N PRO A 244 -5.40 -1.61 24.43
CA PRO A 244 -5.02 -2.13 25.74
C PRO A 244 -3.72 -2.94 25.67
N GLY A 245 -2.75 -2.60 26.54
CA GLY A 245 -1.50 -3.36 26.65
C GLY A 245 -0.51 -3.15 25.50
N LEU A 246 -0.72 -2.11 24.69
CA LEU A 246 0.20 -1.72 23.62
C LEU A 246 1.63 -1.51 24.17
N GLN A 247 2.62 -1.86 23.37
CA GLN A 247 4.02 -1.50 23.54
C GLN A 247 4.45 -0.71 22.31
N LEU A 248 4.65 0.59 22.50
CA LEU A 248 4.95 1.53 21.44
C LEU A 248 6.42 1.94 21.47
N TYR A 249 7.09 1.85 20.33
CA TYR A 249 8.49 2.24 20.17
C TYR A 249 8.62 3.37 19.15
N LEU A 250 9.20 4.50 19.57
CA LEU A 250 9.23 5.78 18.85
C LEU A 250 10.64 6.35 18.66
N LEU A 251 11.68 5.67 19.15
CA LEU A 251 13.07 6.14 19.07
C LEU A 251 13.53 6.42 17.63
N SER A 252 14.49 7.33 17.49
CA SER A 252 15.11 7.69 16.20
C SER A 252 14.10 8.23 15.18
N ASN A 253 13.23 9.13 15.61
CA ASN A 253 12.37 9.94 14.75
C ASN A 253 12.81 11.41 14.75
N GLN A 254 12.31 12.20 13.81
CA GLN A 254 12.72 13.60 13.59
C GLN A 254 11.88 14.59 14.41
N TRP A 255 11.78 14.36 15.72
CA TRP A 255 10.92 15.17 16.61
C TRP A 255 11.23 16.67 16.52
N VAL A 256 10.23 17.47 16.13
CA VAL A 256 10.34 18.93 15.99
C VAL A 256 9.76 19.57 17.24
N CYS A 257 10.62 20.13 18.08
CA CYS A 257 10.25 20.73 19.36
C CYS A 257 9.91 22.21 19.22
N ASP A 258 8.81 22.49 18.52
CA ASP A 258 8.16 23.80 18.46
C ASP A 258 6.84 23.78 19.25
N CYS A 259 5.95 24.74 19.02
CA CYS A 259 4.70 24.82 19.76
C CYS A 259 3.76 23.62 19.50
N ASN A 260 3.83 22.98 18.34
CA ASN A 260 2.88 21.93 17.96
C ASN A 260 3.13 20.62 18.74
N ILE A 261 4.35 20.39 19.22
CA ILE A 261 4.68 19.18 19.98
C ILE A 261 4.16 19.21 21.43
N GLU A 262 3.62 20.33 21.89
CA GLU A 262 3.25 20.52 23.31
C GLU A 262 2.29 19.42 23.81
N ASP A 263 1.24 19.14 23.06
CA ASP A 263 0.26 18.09 23.39
C ASP A 263 0.92 16.71 23.46
N MET A 264 1.87 16.44 22.55
CA MET A 264 2.61 15.18 22.56
C MET A 264 3.54 15.04 23.78
N VAL A 265 4.20 16.13 24.19
CA VAL A 265 5.05 16.13 25.38
C VAL A 265 4.22 15.85 26.64
N THR A 266 3.05 16.48 26.77
CA THR A 266 2.15 16.22 27.91
C THR A 266 1.58 14.80 27.89
N TRP A 267 1.24 14.28 26.72
CA TRP A 267 0.81 12.89 26.54
C TRP A 267 1.90 11.89 26.94
N LEU A 268 3.16 12.11 26.53
CA LEU A 268 4.29 11.22 26.85
C LEU A 268 4.54 11.05 28.36
N GLN A 269 4.21 12.05 29.18
CA GLN A 269 4.36 11.96 30.63
C GLN A 269 3.48 10.84 31.23
N ASN A 270 2.28 10.65 30.68
CA ASN A 270 1.30 9.67 31.15
C ASN A 270 1.28 8.37 30.34
N ALA A 271 1.93 8.35 29.17
CA ALA A 271 1.95 7.20 28.28
C ALA A 271 3.04 6.18 28.70
N ASP A 272 2.77 5.35 29.71
CA ASP A 272 3.69 4.29 30.17
C ASP A 272 3.89 3.16 29.16
N PHE A 273 2.96 3.01 28.22
CA PHE A 273 3.05 2.05 27.12
C PHE A 273 4.08 2.44 26.05
N VAL A 274 4.59 3.67 26.06
CA VAL A 274 5.71 4.10 25.20
C VAL A 274 7.01 3.64 25.86
N VAL A 275 7.55 2.52 25.38
CA VAL A 275 8.63 1.79 26.05
C VAL A 275 9.93 2.60 26.08
N ASP A 276 10.21 3.35 25.02
CA ASP A 276 11.44 4.12 24.83
C ASP A 276 11.30 5.62 25.14
N LYS A 277 10.22 6.03 25.84
CA LYS A 277 9.90 7.45 26.10
C LYS A 277 11.04 8.26 26.73
N GLN A 278 11.86 7.64 27.58
CA GLN A 278 12.98 8.30 28.25
C GLN A 278 14.10 8.73 27.31
N ASN A 279 14.22 8.05 26.17
CA ASN A 279 15.30 8.27 25.20
C ASN A 279 14.85 9.12 24.01
N LEU A 280 13.61 9.61 24.01
CA LEU A 280 13.12 10.50 22.96
C LEU A 280 13.71 11.90 23.14
N SER A 281 14.29 12.42 22.08
CA SER A 281 14.93 13.74 22.08
C SER A 281 14.56 14.55 20.84
N CYS A 282 14.54 15.88 20.99
CA CYS A 282 14.37 16.82 19.90
C CYS A 282 15.47 16.67 18.85
N THR A 283 15.06 16.67 17.58
CA THR A 283 15.97 16.80 16.44
C THR A 283 16.04 18.26 15.97
N GLN A 284 14.90 18.94 16.00
CA GLN A 284 14.76 20.36 15.66
C GLN A 284 14.01 21.10 16.78
N PRO A 285 14.13 22.43 16.89
CA PRO A 285 15.13 23.29 16.25
C PRO A 285 16.54 23.05 16.84
N GLU A 286 17.60 23.53 16.16
CA GLU A 286 19.00 23.33 16.58
C GLU A 286 19.27 23.74 18.04
N LYS A 287 18.59 24.77 18.55
CA LYS A 287 18.72 25.22 19.95
C LYS A 287 18.31 24.16 20.98
N LEU A 288 17.39 23.27 20.61
CA LEU A 288 16.85 22.22 21.49
C LEU A 288 17.33 20.83 21.07
N ARG A 289 18.23 20.73 20.09
CA ARG A 289 18.71 19.45 19.57
C ARG A 289 19.29 18.56 20.67
N SER A 290 18.95 17.28 20.64
CA SER A 290 19.31 16.26 21.65
C SER A 290 18.72 16.51 23.03
N LYS A 291 17.87 17.53 23.22
CA LYS A 291 17.15 17.71 24.48
C LYS A 291 16.04 16.67 24.59
N SER A 292 15.95 16.02 25.74
CA SER A 292 14.91 15.02 26.03
C SER A 292 13.52 15.64 26.01
N LEU A 293 12.55 14.97 25.35
CA LEU A 293 11.17 15.42 25.23
C LEU A 293 10.50 15.56 26.60
N LEU A 294 10.73 14.62 27.52
CA LEU A 294 10.14 14.64 28.87
C LEU A 294 10.66 15.79 29.75
N HIS A 295 11.78 16.41 29.38
CA HIS A 295 12.39 17.51 30.12
C HIS A 295 12.18 18.88 29.44
N LEU A 296 11.32 18.95 28.43
CA LEU A 296 10.95 20.22 27.79
C LEU A 296 10.04 21.04 28.71
N ARG A 297 10.27 22.36 28.74
CA ARG A 297 9.37 23.32 29.39
C ARG A 297 8.60 24.08 28.31
N GLN A 298 7.35 24.38 28.59
CA GLN A 298 6.48 25.13 27.68
C GLN A 298 7.09 26.48 27.25
N SER A 299 7.80 27.17 28.14
CA SER A 299 8.49 28.44 27.83
C SER A 299 9.59 28.33 26.77
N GLU A 300 10.08 27.12 26.48
CA GLU A 300 11.12 26.88 25.47
C GLU A 300 10.54 26.61 24.08
N LEU A 301 9.25 26.26 23.99
CA LEU A 301 8.58 25.84 22.75
C LEU A 301 8.19 27.02 21.83
N GLN A 302 8.54 28.26 22.18
CA GLN A 302 8.23 29.46 21.38
C GLN A 302 6.77 29.56 20.94
N CYS A 303 5.85 29.02 21.73
CA CYS A 303 4.42 29.21 21.53
C CYS A 303 4.11 30.71 21.64
N ALA A 304 3.79 31.34 20.52
CA ALA A 304 3.10 32.62 20.57
C ALA A 304 1.75 32.36 21.24
N GLU A 305 1.37 33.16 22.24
CA GLU A 305 -0.02 33.19 22.68
C GLU A 305 -0.90 33.30 21.43
N SER A 306 -1.83 32.37 21.24
CA SER A 306 -2.74 32.27 20.11
C SER A 306 -3.67 33.49 20.04
N GLY A 307 -3.10 34.63 19.63
CA GLY A 307 -3.75 35.92 19.46
C GLY A 307 -3.19 36.71 18.26
N ASN A 308 -2.36 36.09 17.41
CA ASN A 308 -1.76 36.77 16.25
C ASN A 308 -2.01 36.09 14.89
N MET A 309 -3.02 35.22 14.80
CA MET A 309 -3.49 34.73 13.49
C MET A 309 -4.43 35.75 12.78
N GLU A 310 -4.74 36.87 13.44
CA GLU A 310 -5.45 38.01 12.83
C GLU A 310 -4.48 38.93 12.07
N VAL A 311 -3.24 39.11 12.57
CA VAL A 311 -2.27 40.07 12.02
C VAL A 311 -1.72 39.67 10.63
N THR A 312 -1.59 38.37 10.34
CA THR A 312 -1.11 37.91 9.02
C THR A 312 -2.14 38.02 7.91
N LEU A 313 -3.44 37.93 8.24
CA LEU A 313 -4.50 38.15 7.26
C LEU A 313 -4.74 39.66 7.04
N GLU A 314 -4.76 40.46 8.11
CA GLU A 314 -4.94 41.92 8.01
C GLU A 314 -3.84 42.61 7.17
N THR A 315 -2.58 42.21 7.35
CA THR A 315 -1.47 42.77 6.55
C THR A 315 -1.60 42.47 5.06
N SER A 316 -2.21 41.34 4.68
CA SER A 316 -2.48 40.99 3.27
C SER A 316 -3.58 41.86 2.64
N TYR A 317 -4.66 42.15 3.38
CA TYR A 317 -5.76 42.99 2.91
C TYR A 317 -5.38 44.47 2.85
N VAL A 318 -4.57 44.96 3.79
CA VAL A 318 -4.04 46.33 3.77
C VAL A 318 -3.15 46.54 2.55
N PHE A 319 -2.26 45.58 2.24
CA PHE A 319 -1.42 45.64 1.04
C PHE A 319 -2.26 45.64 -0.25
N LEU A 320 -3.26 44.75 -0.34
CA LEU A 320 -4.20 44.71 -1.46
C LEU A 320 -4.96 46.05 -1.61
N GLY A 321 -5.41 46.63 -0.50
CA GLY A 321 -6.08 47.93 -0.46
C GLY A 321 -5.19 49.08 -0.96
N MET A 322 -3.91 49.10 -0.56
CA MET A 322 -2.95 50.10 -1.06
C MET A 322 -2.70 49.96 -2.57
N VAL A 323 -2.56 48.72 -3.08
CA VAL A 323 -2.37 48.48 -4.51
C VAL A 323 -3.59 48.93 -5.32
N LEU A 324 -4.80 48.59 -4.87
CA LEU A 324 -6.04 49.02 -5.54
C LEU A 324 -6.21 50.54 -5.52
N ALA A 325 -5.89 51.19 -4.41
CA ALA A 325 -5.92 52.66 -4.32
C ALA A 325 -4.92 53.30 -5.31
N LEU A 326 -3.70 52.75 -5.42
CA LEU A 326 -2.68 53.25 -6.33
C LEU A 326 -3.11 53.09 -7.81
N ILE A 327 -3.70 51.95 -8.16
CA ILE A 327 -4.28 51.71 -9.49
C ILE A 327 -5.39 52.73 -9.77
N GLY A 328 -6.27 52.97 -8.81
CA GLY A 328 -7.34 53.97 -8.92
C GLY A 328 -6.83 55.38 -9.14
N VAL A 329 -5.78 55.80 -8.41
CA VAL A 329 -5.14 57.11 -8.58
C VAL A 329 -4.50 57.24 -9.96
N ILE A 330 -3.78 56.21 -10.42
CA ILE A 330 -3.16 56.20 -11.75
C ILE A 330 -4.25 56.30 -12.84
N PHE A 331 -5.33 55.53 -12.71
CA PHE A 331 -6.44 55.56 -13.66
C PHE A 331 -7.09 56.94 -13.72
N LEU A 332 -7.38 57.56 -12.58
CA LEU A 332 -7.90 58.92 -12.51
C LEU A 332 -6.94 59.95 -13.10
N LEU A 333 -5.63 59.80 -12.87
CA LEU A 333 -4.61 60.66 -13.45
C LEU A 333 -4.59 60.54 -14.98
N VAL A 334 -4.66 59.32 -15.52
CA VAL A 334 -4.73 59.06 -16.97
C VAL A 334 -5.98 59.70 -17.58
N LEU A 335 -7.15 59.55 -16.93
CA LEU A 335 -8.39 60.22 -17.36
C LEU A 335 -8.27 61.75 -17.29
N TYR A 336 -7.63 62.27 -16.24
CA TYR A 336 -7.43 63.71 -16.06
C TYR A 336 -6.52 64.31 -17.13
N LEU A 337 -5.36 63.67 -17.39
CA LEU A 337 -4.41 64.11 -18.42
C LEU A 337 -5.04 64.04 -19.82
N ASN A 338 -5.85 63.00 -20.08
CA ASN A 338 -6.53 62.83 -21.36
C ASN A 338 -7.91 63.51 -21.44
N ARG A 339 -8.33 64.28 -20.43
CA ARG A 339 -9.71 64.84 -20.36
C ARG A 339 -10.11 65.66 -21.59
N LYS A 340 -9.16 66.40 -22.18
CA LYS A 340 -9.40 67.20 -23.39
C LYS A 340 -9.54 66.31 -24.63
N GLY A 341 -8.71 65.28 -24.74
CA GLY A 341 -8.77 64.28 -25.81
C GLY A 341 -10.06 63.47 -25.75
N ILE A 342 -10.45 63.01 -24.55
CA ILE A 342 -11.70 62.28 -24.31
C ILE A 342 -12.90 63.14 -24.66
N LYS A 343 -12.94 64.42 -24.23
CA LYS A 343 -14.02 65.34 -24.63
C LYS A 343 -14.10 65.50 -26.14
N LYS A 344 -12.98 65.71 -26.82
CA LYS A 344 -12.92 65.84 -28.28
C LYS A 344 -13.42 64.56 -28.98
N TRP A 345 -13.00 63.39 -28.50
CA TRP A 345 -13.44 62.10 -29.00
C TRP A 345 -14.96 61.89 -28.81
N ILE A 346 -15.50 62.26 -27.65
CA ILE A 346 -16.94 62.17 -27.37
C ILE A 346 -17.77 63.11 -28.25
N TYR A 347 -17.29 64.32 -28.51
CA TYR A 347 -17.98 65.24 -29.42
C TYR A 347 -17.93 64.70 -30.86
N ASN A 348 -16.78 64.24 -31.32
CA ASN A 348 -16.65 63.62 -32.66
C ASN A 348 -17.56 62.40 -32.83
N ILE A 349 -17.68 61.54 -31.82
CA ILE A 349 -18.61 60.39 -31.86
C ILE A 349 -20.05 60.83 -31.90
N ARG A 350 -20.43 61.80 -31.05
CA ARG A 350 -21.79 62.32 -31.04
C ARG A 350 -22.16 62.92 -32.39
N ASP A 351 -21.23 63.65 -33.00
CA ASP A 351 -21.44 64.29 -34.29
C ASP A 351 -21.51 63.22 -35.40
N ALA A 352 -20.65 62.19 -35.37
CA ALA A 352 -20.75 61.06 -36.30
C ALA A 352 -22.07 60.27 -36.16
N CYS A 353 -22.55 60.05 -34.94
CA CYS A 353 -23.86 59.42 -34.70
C CYS A 353 -25.02 60.31 -35.17
N ARG A 354 -24.90 61.63 -34.98
CA ARG A 354 -25.90 62.60 -35.44
C ARG A 354 -26.00 62.61 -36.96
N ASP A 355 -24.87 62.68 -37.65
CA ASP A 355 -24.81 62.62 -39.12
C ASP A 355 -25.42 61.31 -39.65
N HIS A 356 -25.15 60.20 -38.96
CA HIS A 356 -25.72 58.91 -39.33
C HIS A 356 -27.25 58.88 -39.16
N MET A 357 -27.77 59.39 -38.04
CA MET A 357 -29.22 59.47 -37.78
C MET A 357 -29.93 60.45 -38.73
N GLU A 358 -29.34 61.61 -39.04
CA GLU A 358 -29.89 62.55 -40.03
C GLU A 358 -29.92 61.89 -41.43
N GLY A 359 -28.89 61.12 -41.80
CA GLY A 359 -28.89 60.33 -43.03
C GLY A 359 -30.01 59.28 -43.10
N TYR A 360 -30.38 58.64 -41.99
CA TYR A 360 -31.55 57.76 -41.93
C TYR A 360 -32.86 58.53 -42.10
N HIS A 361 -32.98 59.73 -41.53
CA HIS A 361 -34.16 60.57 -41.64
C HIS A 361 -34.43 60.99 -43.10
N TYR A 362 -33.39 61.45 -43.82
CA TYR A 362 -33.51 61.82 -45.23
C TYR A 362 -33.89 60.65 -46.15
N ARG A 363 -33.38 59.44 -45.87
CA ARG A 363 -33.77 58.23 -46.64
C ARG A 363 -35.20 57.79 -46.38
N TYR A 364 -35.74 58.05 -45.18
CA TYR A 364 -37.13 57.72 -44.87
C TYR A 364 -38.11 58.68 -45.57
N GLU A 365 -37.83 59.98 -45.58
CA GLU A 365 -38.72 60.98 -46.22
C GLU A 365 -38.84 60.80 -47.74
N ILE A 366 -37.75 60.42 -48.43
CA ILE A 366 -37.74 60.13 -49.88
C ILE A 366 -38.57 58.89 -50.24
N ASN A 367 -38.60 57.87 -49.38
CA ASN A 367 -39.33 56.63 -49.64
C ASN A 367 -40.81 56.69 -49.22
N SER A 368 -41.23 57.74 -48.53
CA SER A 368 -42.61 57.95 -48.11
C SER A 368 -43.46 58.81 -49.08
N ASP A 369 -42.92 59.23 -50.23
CA ASP A 369 -43.73 59.84 -51.30
C ASP A 369 -44.36 58.76 -52.19
N PRO A 370 -45.67 58.47 -52.07
CA PRO A 370 -46.32 57.38 -52.80
C PRO A 370 -46.36 57.60 -54.33
N ARG A 371 -45.94 58.77 -54.84
CA ARG A 371 -45.91 59.04 -56.28
C ARG A 371 -44.74 58.37 -57.00
N LEU A 372 -43.66 58.01 -56.31
CA LEU A 372 -42.46 57.40 -56.91
C LEU A 372 -42.43 55.86 -56.86
N ALA A 373 -43.29 55.23 -56.07
CA ALA A 373 -43.37 53.76 -55.97
C ALA A 373 -43.83 53.08 -57.28
N ASN A 374 -44.61 53.78 -58.11
CA ASN A 374 -45.16 53.23 -59.37
C ASN A 374 -44.23 53.36 -60.60
N LEU A 375 -43.05 53.96 -60.47
CA LEU A 375 -42.10 54.06 -61.58
C LEU A 375 -41.13 52.87 -61.68
N SER A 376 -41.11 51.98 -60.69
CA SER A 376 -40.19 50.82 -60.67
C SER A 376 -40.76 49.51 -61.25
N LEU A 377 -42.03 49.49 -61.67
CA LEU A 377 -42.70 48.27 -62.14
C LEU A 377 -42.76 48.09 -63.67
N ASN A 378 -42.26 49.06 -64.46
CA ASN A 378 -42.39 49.05 -65.94
C ASN A 378 -41.06 49.23 -66.70
N SER A 379 -39.92 48.92 -66.10
CA SER A 379 -38.62 48.92 -66.81
C SER A 379 -37.88 47.60 -66.61
N ASP A 380 -38.51 46.51 -67.06
CA ASP A 380 -37.83 45.28 -67.46
C ASP A 380 -38.51 44.79 -68.76
N VAL A 381 -37.93 45.20 -69.89
CA VAL A 381 -37.99 44.55 -71.20
C VAL A 381 -36.56 44.31 -71.65
#